data_AF-A0A0K0D3L2-F1
#
_entry.id   AF-A0A0K0D3L2-F1
#
_cell.length_a   1.000
_cell.length_b   1.000
_cell.length_c   1.000
_cell.angle_alpha   90.00
_cell.angle_beta   90.00
_cell.angle_gamma   90.00
#
_symmetry.space_group_name_H-M   'P 1'
#
loop_
_entity.id
_entity.type
_entity.pdbx_description
1 polymer ?
#
loop_
_entity_poly.entity_id
_entity_poly.type
_entity_poly.pdbx_seq_one_letter_code
_entity_poly.pdbx_strand_id
1 'polypeptide(L)'
;LPLLRISWTTQSLLWVFGESVSSDYRIYRKNALTEQTLLVAHWAWVLLQLCLLPSMSVRVMYFVVSQFLSAFLIAHVITFNHNSVDKYPANSRLLNNFPCLQILTTRNMTPGPLTDWLWGGLNYQIEHHLFPTMPRCNLSTCMLLVKEFCRENNLPYMVNNYFEGYAMNLKQLENIAHLVHTEVS
;
A
#
# COMPACT_ATOMS: atom_id res chain seq x y z
N LEU A 1 -0.23 -8.93 -9.76
CA LEU A 1 -1.24 -8.11 -9.04
C LEU A 1 -2.58 -8.83 -8.81
N PRO A 2 -3.25 -9.51 -9.76
CA PRO A 2 -4.56 -10.13 -9.48
C PRO A 2 -4.52 -11.25 -8.41
N LEU A 3 -3.45 -12.05 -8.38
CA LEU A 3 -3.24 -13.06 -7.33
C LEU A 3 -2.85 -12.47 -5.96
N LEU A 4 -2.44 -11.20 -5.92
CA LEU A 4 -2.03 -10.52 -4.69
C LEU A 4 -3.21 -10.43 -3.71
N ARG A 5 -4.43 -10.21 -4.23
CA ARG A 5 -5.64 -10.14 -3.41
C ARG A 5 -5.99 -11.50 -2.79
N ILE A 6 -5.80 -12.59 -3.53
CA ILE A 6 -5.99 -13.94 -3.01
C ILE A 6 -4.97 -14.18 -1.89
N SER A 7 -3.69 -13.91 -2.17
CA SER A 7 -2.61 -14.05 -1.18
C SER A 7 -2.89 -13.25 0.09
N TRP A 8 -3.25 -11.97 -0.01
CA TRP A 8 -3.56 -11.13 1.15
C TRP A 8 -4.78 -11.60 1.91
N THR A 9 -5.84 -12.03 1.22
CA THR A 9 -7.03 -12.58 1.86
C THR A 9 -6.68 -13.84 2.64
N THR A 10 -5.92 -14.76 2.04
CA THR A 10 -5.46 -15.97 2.72
C THR A 10 -4.60 -15.64 3.93
N GLN A 11 -3.65 -14.71 3.80
CA GLN A 11 -2.80 -14.27 4.90
C GLN A 11 -3.61 -13.62 6.03
N SER A 12 -4.61 -12.79 5.71
CA SER A 12 -5.51 -12.23 6.72
C SER A 12 -6.27 -13.32 7.49
N LEU A 13 -6.76 -14.35 6.79
CA LEU A 13 -7.44 -15.49 7.45
C LEU A 13 -6.49 -16.27 8.35
N LEU A 14 -5.29 -16.62 7.86
CA LEU A 14 -4.29 -17.35 8.63
C LEU A 14 -3.84 -16.54 9.86
N TRP A 15 -3.63 -15.24 9.72
CA TRP A 15 -3.27 -14.35 10.82
C TRP A 15 -4.39 -14.25 11.86
N VAL A 16 -5.59 -13.89 11.45
CA VAL A 16 -6.71 -13.57 12.35
C VAL A 16 -7.22 -14.82 13.09
N PHE A 17 -7.23 -15.99 12.44
CA PHE A 17 -7.71 -17.24 13.06
C PHE A 17 -6.59 -18.13 13.62
N GLY A 18 -5.32 -17.81 13.36
CA GLY A 18 -4.16 -18.55 13.86
C GLY A 18 -3.28 -17.67 14.74
N GLU A 19 -2.37 -16.93 14.11
CA GLU A 19 -1.25 -16.29 14.80
C GLU A 19 -1.66 -15.17 15.77
N SER A 20 -2.72 -14.42 15.48
CA SER A 20 -3.12 -13.26 16.31
C SER A 20 -3.50 -13.64 17.74
N VAL A 21 -4.06 -14.83 17.95
CA VAL A 21 -4.52 -15.32 19.25
C VAL A 21 -3.34 -15.71 20.14
N SER A 22 -2.26 -16.22 19.54
CA SER A 22 -1.04 -16.65 20.21
C SER A 22 0.13 -15.65 20.09
N SER A 23 -0.07 -14.54 19.38
CA SER A 23 0.98 -13.55 19.11
C SER A 23 1.64 -13.05 20.39
N ASP A 24 2.96 -12.85 20.39
CA ASP A 24 3.72 -12.29 21.53
C ASP A 24 3.26 -10.87 21.91
N TYR A 25 2.83 -10.08 20.93
CA TYR A 25 2.34 -8.72 21.15
C TYR A 25 0.92 -8.72 21.71
N ARG A 26 0.75 -8.12 22.90
CA ARG A 26 -0.53 -8.03 23.62
C ARG A 26 -1.65 -7.37 22.81
N ILE A 27 -1.32 -6.39 21.96
CA ILE A 27 -2.31 -5.65 21.17
C ILE A 27 -3.06 -6.57 20.20
N TYR A 28 -2.34 -7.49 19.53
CA TYR A 28 -2.95 -8.42 18.58
C TYR A 28 -3.86 -9.42 19.29
N ARG A 29 -3.44 -9.98 20.43
CA ARG A 29 -4.30 -10.86 21.24
C ARG A 29 -5.57 -10.16 21.72
N LYS A 30 -5.46 -8.89 22.13
CA LYS A 30 -6.61 -8.08 22.58
C LYS A 30 -7.61 -7.83 21.45
N ASN A 31 -7.11 -7.59 20.24
CA ASN A 31 -7.93 -7.24 19.09
C ASN A 31 -8.45 -8.47 18.30
N ALA A 32 -7.88 -9.66 18.53
CA ALA A 32 -8.16 -10.86 17.76
C ALA A 32 -9.66 -11.15 17.61
N LEU A 33 -10.45 -11.10 18.69
CA LEU A 33 -11.89 -11.36 18.63
C LEU A 33 -12.64 -10.33 17.76
N THR A 34 -12.26 -9.06 17.86
CA THR A 34 -12.84 -7.99 17.03
C THR A 34 -12.48 -8.21 15.57
N GLU A 35 -11.22 -8.51 15.26
CA GLU A 35 -10.76 -8.79 13.90
C GLU A 35 -11.47 -10.02 13.30
N GLN A 36 -11.59 -11.11 14.07
CA GLN A 36 -12.32 -12.32 13.67
C GLN A 36 -13.79 -12.01 13.38
N THR A 37 -14.47 -11.30 14.30
CA THR A 37 -15.88 -10.97 14.16
C THR A 37 -16.14 -10.10 12.94
N LEU A 38 -15.33 -9.05 12.74
CA LEU A 38 -15.46 -8.16 11.57
C LEU A 38 -15.15 -8.88 10.26
N LEU A 39 -14.17 -9.80 10.25
CA LEU A 39 -13.82 -10.57 9.06
C LEU A 39 -14.94 -11.58 8.70
N VAL A 40 -15.50 -12.29 9.69
CA VAL A 40 -16.67 -13.17 9.47
C VAL A 40 -17.86 -12.38 8.98
N ALA A 41 -18.16 -11.25 9.63
CA ALA A 41 -19.26 -10.37 9.23
C ALA A 41 -19.09 -9.86 7.79
N HIS A 42 -17.87 -9.47 7.41
CA HIS A 42 -17.55 -9.04 6.05
C HIS A 42 -17.84 -10.15 5.02
N TRP A 43 -17.34 -11.37 5.23
CA TRP A 43 -17.56 -12.46 4.29
C TRP A 43 -19.00 -12.95 4.27
N ALA A 44 -19.69 -12.98 5.42
CA ALA A 44 -21.12 -13.28 5.49
C ALA A 44 -21.94 -12.25 4.68
N TRP A 45 -21.59 -10.97 4.79
CA TRP A 45 -22.21 -9.90 4.00
C TRP A 45 -21.97 -10.08 2.50
N VAL A 46 -20.74 -10.36 2.07
CA VAL A 46 -20.40 -10.62 0.66
C VAL A 46 -21.19 -11.82 0.12
N LEU A 47 -21.25 -12.92 0.87
CA LEU A 47 -22.01 -14.11 0.47
C LEU A 47 -23.52 -13.82 0.40
N LEU A 48 -24.07 -13.07 1.35
CA LEU A 48 -25.46 -12.62 1.33
C LEU A 48 -25.75 -11.78 0.08
N GLN A 49 -24.90 -10.80 -0.24
CA GLN A 49 -25.03 -9.99 -1.46
C GLN A 49 -25.04 -10.86 -2.72
N LEU A 50 -24.17 -11.87 -2.80
CA LEU A 50 -24.16 -12.80 -3.93
C LEU A 50 -25.45 -13.64 -3.98
N CYS A 51 -25.94 -14.12 -2.85
CA CYS A 51 -27.19 -14.90 -2.78
C CYS A 51 -28.42 -14.11 -3.26
N LEU A 52 -28.42 -12.78 -3.07
CA LEU A 52 -29.50 -11.89 -3.53
C LEU A 52 -29.49 -11.65 -5.05
N LEU A 53 -28.42 -12.01 -5.77
CA LEU A 53 -28.35 -11.88 -7.22
C LEU A 53 -29.13 -13.00 -7.94
N PRO A 54 -29.79 -12.69 -9.07
CA PRO A 54 -30.85 -13.52 -9.66
C PRO A 54 -30.38 -14.83 -10.31
N SER A 55 -29.13 -14.91 -10.76
CA SER A 55 -28.60 -16.09 -11.45
C SER A 55 -27.15 -16.39 -11.08
N MET A 56 -26.74 -17.65 -11.26
CA MET A 56 -25.35 -18.06 -10.99
C MET A 56 -24.35 -17.32 -11.89
N SER A 57 -24.69 -17.07 -13.15
CA SER A 57 -23.81 -16.34 -14.07
C SER A 57 -23.57 -14.90 -13.61
N VAL A 58 -24.61 -14.20 -13.14
CA VAL A 58 -24.48 -12.83 -12.61
C VAL A 58 -23.66 -12.82 -11.33
N ARG A 59 -23.83 -13.81 -10.43
CA ARG A 59 -23.03 -13.95 -9.21
C ARG A 59 -21.54 -14.08 -9.50
N VAL A 60 -21.19 -15.01 -10.39
CA VAL A 60 -19.78 -15.24 -10.77
C VAL A 60 -19.20 -13.99 -11.42
N MET A 61 -19.93 -13.38 -12.37
CA MET A 61 -19.45 -12.18 -13.06
C MET A 61 -19.27 -11.00 -12.11
N TYR A 62 -20.24 -10.73 -11.23
CA TYR A 62 -20.14 -9.69 -10.22
C TYR A 62 -18.93 -9.91 -9.31
N PHE A 63 -18.75 -11.14 -8.81
CA PHE A 63 -17.61 -11.48 -7.97
C PHE A 63 -16.29 -11.23 -8.70
N VAL A 64 -16.10 -11.78 -9.90
CA VAL A 64 -14.87 -11.60 -10.69
C VAL A 64 -14.59 -10.12 -10.97
N VAL A 65 -15.57 -9.37 -11.49
CA VAL A 65 -15.40 -7.94 -11.78
C VAL A 65 -15.04 -7.15 -10.52
N SER A 66 -15.70 -7.43 -9.39
CA SER A 66 -15.36 -6.79 -8.10
C SER A 66 -13.93 -7.14 -7.64
N GLN A 67 -13.45 -8.36 -7.92
CA GLN A 67 -12.09 -8.78 -7.61
C GLN A 67 -11.06 -7.99 -8.40
N PHE A 68 -11.24 -7.91 -9.72
CA PHE A 68 -10.33 -7.19 -10.61
C PHE A 68 -10.35 -5.68 -10.37
N LEU A 69 -11.54 -5.08 -10.22
CA LEU A 69 -11.65 -3.64 -9.98
C LEU A 69 -10.97 -3.24 -8.67
N SER A 70 -11.19 -3.98 -7.59
CA SER A 70 -10.50 -3.72 -6.32
C SER A 70 -8.99 -3.91 -6.42
N ALA A 71 -8.52 -4.95 -7.10
CA ALA A 71 -7.09 -5.16 -7.31
C ALA A 71 -6.45 -4.02 -8.13
N PHE A 72 -7.17 -3.52 -9.15
CA PHE A 72 -6.77 -2.35 -9.92
C PHE A 72 -6.68 -1.10 -9.04
N LEU A 73 -7.71 -0.81 -8.24
CA LEU A 73 -7.72 0.35 -7.34
C LEU A 73 -6.60 0.31 -6.30
N ILE A 74 -6.32 -0.87 -5.72
CA ILE A 74 -5.21 -1.05 -4.78
C ILE A 74 -3.87 -0.84 -5.48
N ALA A 75 -3.67 -1.42 -6.67
CA ALA A 75 -2.45 -1.24 -7.45
C ALA A 75 -2.23 0.25 -7.76
N HIS A 76 -3.28 0.96 -8.13
CA HIS A 76 -3.29 2.40 -8.35
C HIS A 76 -2.76 3.14 -7.11
N VAL A 77 -3.33 2.89 -5.94
CA VAL A 77 -2.92 3.57 -4.70
C VAL A 77 -1.46 3.27 -4.29
N ILE A 78 -0.99 2.03 -4.46
CA ILE A 78 0.33 1.59 -3.96
C ILE A 78 1.47 1.95 -4.91
N THR A 79 1.26 1.79 -6.23
CA THR A 79 2.33 1.98 -7.23
C THR A 79 2.87 3.41 -7.25
N PHE A 80 2.03 4.39 -6.89
CA PHE A 80 2.39 5.81 -6.88
C PHE A 80 3.69 6.08 -6.10
N ASN A 81 3.84 5.47 -4.93
CA ASN A 81 4.82 5.91 -3.93
C ASN A 81 6.22 5.30 -4.11
N HIS A 82 6.38 4.24 -4.90
CA HIS A 82 7.64 3.48 -5.00
C HIS A 82 8.22 3.34 -6.39
N ASN A 83 7.43 3.55 -7.44
CA ASN A 83 7.89 3.27 -8.80
C ASN A 83 8.68 4.44 -9.38
N SER A 84 8.19 5.68 -9.25
CA SER A 84 8.81 6.91 -9.80
C SER A 84 9.89 7.56 -8.91
N VAL A 85 10.77 6.73 -8.37
CA VAL A 85 11.92 7.14 -7.53
C VAL A 85 13.16 6.36 -7.95
N ASP A 86 14.33 6.92 -7.65
CA ASP A 86 15.62 6.36 -8.04
C ASP A 86 15.77 4.89 -7.60
N LYS A 87 16.43 4.11 -8.47
CA LYS A 87 16.77 2.72 -8.22
C LYS A 87 18.26 2.62 -7.95
N TYR A 88 18.59 2.01 -6.83
CA TYR A 88 19.97 1.87 -6.38
C TYR A 88 20.43 0.42 -6.59
N PRO A 89 21.71 0.22 -6.98
CA PRO A 89 22.24 -1.13 -7.13
C PRO A 89 22.32 -1.84 -5.78
N ALA A 90 22.28 -3.17 -5.80
CA ALA A 90 22.27 -4.02 -4.60
C ALA A 90 23.54 -3.89 -3.71
N ASN A 91 24.62 -3.31 -4.23
CA ASN A 91 25.85 -3.01 -3.50
C ASN A 91 25.93 -1.55 -3.00
N SER A 92 24.85 -0.76 -3.15
CA SER A 92 24.82 0.63 -2.70
C SER A 92 24.98 0.72 -1.17
N ARG A 93 25.82 1.65 -0.72
CA ARG A 93 25.96 1.97 0.72
C ARG A 93 24.64 2.43 1.36
N LEU A 94 23.69 2.89 0.56
CA LEU A 94 22.36 3.30 1.01
C LEU A 94 21.64 2.19 1.77
N LEU A 95 21.83 0.93 1.38
CA LEU A 95 21.17 -0.22 2.03
C LEU A 95 21.59 -0.40 3.50
N ASN A 96 22.72 0.19 3.91
CA ASN A 96 23.19 0.19 5.29
C ASN A 96 22.67 1.41 6.10
N ASN A 97 21.88 2.29 5.50
CA ASN A 97 21.31 3.47 6.14
C ASN A 97 19.79 3.45 5.98
N PHE A 98 19.11 2.81 6.95
CA PHE A 98 17.67 2.60 6.90
C PHE A 98 16.86 3.89 6.70
N PRO A 99 17.08 5.01 7.45
CA PRO A 99 16.32 6.23 7.23
C PRO A 99 16.50 6.81 5.82
N CYS A 100 17.75 6.87 5.33
CA CYS A 100 18.02 7.39 3.98
C CYS A 100 17.42 6.49 2.91
N LEU A 101 17.47 5.16 3.10
CA LEU A 101 16.84 4.22 2.18
C LEU A 101 15.35 4.55 2.04
N GLN A 102 14.62 4.63 3.15
CA GLN A 102 13.18 4.90 3.09
C GLN A 102 12.86 6.27 2.48
N ILE A 103 13.63 7.31 2.80
CA ILE A 103 13.43 8.67 2.27
C ILE A 103 13.74 8.75 0.78
N LEU A 104 14.80 8.09 0.30
CA LEU A 104 15.25 8.19 -1.09
C LEU A 104 14.52 7.23 -2.04
N THR A 105 13.94 6.14 -1.53
CA THR A 105 13.23 5.14 -2.35
C THR A 105 11.71 5.15 -2.14
N THR A 106 11.19 6.21 -1.54
CA THR A 106 9.75 6.37 -1.30
C THR A 106 9.33 7.80 -1.53
N ARG A 107 8.09 7.98 -1.99
CA ARG A 107 7.46 9.26 -2.24
C ARG A 107 6.12 9.31 -1.53
N ASN A 108 5.72 10.52 -1.12
CA ASN A 108 4.39 10.80 -0.62
C ASN A 108 3.49 11.44 -1.68
N MET A 109 2.19 11.26 -1.50
CA MET A 109 1.17 12.01 -2.24
C MET A 109 0.76 13.23 -1.43
N THR A 110 0.52 14.37 -2.09
CA THR A 110 0.09 15.59 -1.41
C THR A 110 -1.15 15.31 -0.54
N PRO A 111 -1.05 15.53 0.79
CA PRO A 111 -2.14 15.24 1.70
C PRO A 111 -3.28 16.25 1.55
N GLY A 112 -4.47 15.84 2.00
CA GLY A 112 -5.68 16.65 1.98
C GLY A 112 -6.91 15.79 2.25
N PRO A 113 -8.06 16.35 2.67
CA PRO A 113 -9.19 15.55 3.15
C PRO A 113 -9.68 14.49 2.15
N LEU A 114 -9.72 14.83 0.87
CA LEU A 114 -10.10 13.90 -0.20
C LEU A 114 -9.03 12.83 -0.42
N THR A 115 -7.76 13.22 -0.49
CA THR A 115 -6.63 12.29 -0.66
C THR A 115 -6.54 11.34 0.53
N ASP A 116 -6.59 11.85 1.76
CA ASP A 116 -6.49 11.07 2.99
C ASP A 116 -7.62 10.04 3.09
N TRP A 117 -8.84 10.41 2.68
CA TRP A 117 -9.97 9.48 2.61
C TRP A 117 -9.78 8.41 1.53
N LEU A 118 -9.43 8.81 0.31
CA LEU A 118 -9.34 7.90 -0.83
C LEU A 118 -8.11 6.97 -0.77
N TRP A 119 -6.97 7.45 -0.28
CA TRP A 119 -5.75 6.66 -0.08
C TRP A 119 -5.75 5.93 1.27
N GLY A 120 -6.64 6.27 2.20
CA GLY A 120 -6.72 5.64 3.51
C GLY A 120 -5.40 5.72 4.30
N GLY A 121 -4.66 6.82 4.16
CA GLY A 121 -3.34 7.01 4.79
C GLY A 121 -2.15 6.45 3.99
N LEU A 122 -2.39 5.79 2.85
CA LEU A 122 -1.32 5.32 1.96
C LEU A 122 -0.64 6.45 1.17
N ASN A 123 -1.03 7.70 1.39
CA ASN A 123 -0.37 8.90 0.89
C ASN A 123 0.86 9.33 1.72
N TYR A 124 1.05 8.73 2.90
CA TYR A 124 2.16 8.97 3.83
C TYR A 124 3.12 7.77 3.89
N GLN A 125 3.62 7.32 2.73
CA GLN A 125 4.49 6.15 2.66
C GLN A 125 5.86 6.37 3.28
N ILE A 126 6.46 7.56 3.16
CA ILE A 126 7.77 7.83 3.78
C ILE A 126 7.69 7.56 5.29
N GLU A 127 6.67 8.09 5.96
CA GLU A 127 6.44 7.90 7.39
C GLU A 127 6.05 6.45 7.70
N HIS A 128 5.23 5.83 6.86
CA HIS A 128 4.85 4.42 7.02
C HIS A 128 6.07 3.50 7.00
N HIS A 129 7.02 3.72 6.08
CA HIS A 129 8.22 2.89 6.00
C HIS A 129 9.24 3.21 7.08
N LEU A 130 9.33 4.47 7.53
CA LEU A 130 10.17 4.84 8.68
C LEU A 130 9.63 4.28 10.00
N PHE A 131 8.30 4.22 10.16
CA PHE A 131 7.62 3.82 11.38
C PHE A 131 6.47 2.84 11.09
N PRO A 132 6.77 1.60 10.66
CA PRO A 132 5.77 0.65 10.15
C PRO A 132 4.73 0.21 11.18
N THR A 133 5.02 0.37 12.47
CA THR A 133 4.10 0.05 13.57
C THR A 133 3.24 1.25 14.01
N MET A 134 3.45 2.44 13.43
CA MET A 134 2.71 3.64 13.79
C MET A 134 1.25 3.55 13.32
N PRO A 135 0.26 3.89 14.17
CA PRO A 135 -1.13 3.99 13.74
C PRO A 135 -1.29 5.02 12.61
N ARG A 136 -2.07 4.67 11.59
CA ARG A 136 -2.29 5.53 10.40
C ARG A 136 -2.76 6.94 10.74
N CYS A 137 -3.56 7.10 11.81
CA CYS A 137 -4.06 8.40 12.24
C CYS A 137 -2.96 9.37 12.68
N ASN A 138 -1.76 8.88 13.00
CA ASN A 138 -0.63 9.68 13.45
C ASN A 138 0.35 10.03 12.32
N LEU A 139 0.17 9.45 11.11
CA LEU A 139 1.09 9.65 10.00
C LEU A 139 1.13 11.11 9.53
N SER A 140 -0.01 11.81 9.54
CA SER A 140 -0.05 13.24 9.18
C SER A 140 0.74 14.12 10.15
N THR A 141 0.73 13.80 11.45
CA THR A 141 1.55 14.48 12.45
C THR A 141 3.02 14.11 12.30
N CYS A 142 3.32 12.83 12.11
CA CYS A 142 4.68 12.33 11.90
C CYS A 142 5.33 12.96 10.66
N MET A 143 4.55 13.15 9.60
CA MET A 143 5.00 13.77 8.36
C MET A 143 5.61 15.15 8.58
N LEU A 144 5.04 15.97 9.48
CA LEU A 144 5.60 17.28 9.80
C LEU A 144 6.99 17.16 10.43
N LEU A 145 7.18 16.18 11.31
CA LEU A 145 8.47 15.91 11.97
C LEU A 145 9.50 15.35 11.00
N VAL A 146 9.11 14.40 10.14
CA VAL A 146 10.00 13.82 9.12
C VAL A 146 10.42 14.86 8.10
N LYS A 147 9.50 15.72 7.66
CA LYS A 147 9.79 16.81 6.73
C LYS A 147 10.80 17.79 7.32
N GLU A 148 10.66 18.14 8.60
CA GLU A 148 11.61 19.01 9.30
C GLU A 148 12.98 18.34 9.46
N PHE A 149 13.02 17.07 9.87
CA PHE A 149 14.24 16.29 9.91
C PHE A 149 14.97 16.26 8.56
N CYS A 150 14.23 16.06 7.46
CA CYS A 150 14.83 16.09 6.13
C CYS A 150 15.43 17.45 5.81
N ARG A 151 14.73 18.54 6.14
CA ARG A 151 15.20 19.92 5.96
C ARG A 151 16.48 20.19 6.74
N GLU A 152 16.55 19.80 8.01
CA GLU A 152 17.72 20.01 8.88
C GLU A 152 18.96 19.24 8.41
N ASN A 153 18.76 18.08 7.77
CA ASN A 153 19.82 17.18 7.34
C ASN A 153 20.14 17.28 5.83
N ASN A 154 19.56 18.26 5.13
CA ASN A 154 19.69 18.41 3.67
C ASN A 154 19.30 17.14 2.88
N LEU A 155 18.29 16.42 3.35
CA LEU A 155 17.71 15.25 2.67
C LEU A 155 16.50 15.68 1.83
N PRO A 156 16.26 15.05 0.67
CA PRO A 156 15.07 15.33 -0.10
C PRO A 156 13.84 14.78 0.62
N TYR A 157 12.71 15.47 0.48
CA TYR A 157 11.42 14.99 0.94
C TYR A 157 10.46 15.01 -0.26
N MET A 158 10.30 13.85 -0.90
CA MET A 158 9.56 13.74 -2.17
C MET A 158 8.05 13.70 -1.93
N VAL A 159 7.34 14.72 -2.43
CA VAL A 159 5.88 14.80 -2.38
C VAL A 159 5.33 15.41 -3.67
N ASN A 160 4.31 14.80 -4.25
CA ASN A 160 3.66 15.31 -5.46
C ASN A 160 2.15 15.15 -5.41
N ASN A 161 1.46 15.97 -6.21
CA ASN A 161 0.04 15.75 -6.43
C ASN A 161 -0.18 14.51 -7.30
N TYR A 162 -1.46 14.13 -7.38
CA TYR A 162 -1.89 12.92 -8.05
C TYR A 162 -1.42 12.85 -9.51
N PHE A 163 -1.74 13.85 -10.31
CA PHE A 163 -1.45 13.80 -11.75
C PHE A 163 0.06 13.81 -12.03
N GLU A 164 0.83 14.60 -11.29
CA GLU A 164 2.28 14.65 -11.43
C GLU A 164 2.94 13.30 -11.13
N GLY A 165 2.63 12.70 -9.98
CA GLY A 165 3.27 11.44 -9.64
C GLY A 165 2.84 10.30 -10.55
N TYR A 166 1.62 10.32 -11.10
CA TYR A 166 1.21 9.39 -12.16
C TYR A 166 1.98 9.59 -13.46
N ALA A 167 2.12 10.84 -13.91
CA ALA A 167 2.91 11.14 -15.10
C ALA A 167 4.37 10.66 -14.93
N MET A 168 4.96 10.84 -13.75
CA MET A 168 6.30 10.35 -13.45
C MET A 168 6.37 8.82 -13.42
N ASN A 169 5.33 8.13 -12.96
CA ASN A 169 5.26 6.67 -13.00
C ASN A 169 5.21 6.14 -14.44
N LEU A 170 4.38 6.75 -15.29
CA LEU A 170 4.35 6.41 -16.72
C LEU A 170 5.70 6.69 -17.38
N LYS A 171 6.33 7.82 -17.07
CA LYS A 171 7.65 8.15 -17.59
C LYS A 171 8.72 7.15 -17.15
N GLN A 172 8.65 6.68 -15.90
CA GLN A 172 9.56 5.65 -15.41
C GLN A 172 9.39 4.33 -16.18
N LEU A 173 8.15 3.93 -16.47
CA LEU A 173 7.88 2.73 -17.27
C LEU A 173 8.40 2.87 -18.70
N GLU A 174 8.22 4.05 -19.31
CA GLU A 174 8.78 4.38 -20.62
C GLU A 174 10.31 4.26 -20.62
N ASN A 175 10.98 4.83 -19.61
CA ASN A 175 12.44 4.75 -19.47
C ASN A 175 12.92 3.29 -19.35
N ILE A 176 12.22 2.46 -18.57
CA ILE A 176 12.53 1.03 -18.43
C ILE A 176 12.37 0.30 -19.76
N ALA A 177 11.28 0.57 -20.49
CA ALA A 177 11.03 -0.03 -21.80
C ALA A 177 12.15 0.31 -22.80
N HIS A 178 12.63 1.56 -22.79
CA HIS A 178 13.78 1.98 -23.60
C HIS A 178 15.07 1.26 -23.22
N LEU A 179 15.40 1.18 -21.93
CA LEU A 179 16.61 0.48 -21.45
C LEU A 179 16.63 -0.98 -21.90
N VAL A 180 15.52 -1.70 -21.72
CA VAL A 180 15.40 -3.10 -22.14
C VAL A 180 15.56 -3.25 -23.65
N HIS A 181 15.02 -2.32 -24.44
CA HIS A 181 15.20 -2.37 -25.89
C HIS A 181 16.66 -2.18 -26.31
N THR A 182 17.38 -1.25 -25.68
CA THR A 182 18.79 -0.96 -25.99
C THR A 182 19.78 -1.99 -25.49
N GLU A 183 19.48 -2.72 -24.41
CA GLU A 183 20.35 -3.79 -23.90
C GLU A 183 20.21 -5.12 -24.66
N VAL A 184 19.11 -5.29 -25.39
CA VAL A 184 18.81 -6.52 -26.15
C VAL A 184 19.18 -6.39 -27.64
N SER A 185 19.41 -5.18 -28.14
CA SER A 185 19.89 -4.87 -29.50
C SER A 185 21.42 -4.83 -29.60
#